data_AF-A0A1Y3EEG2-F1
#
_entry.id   AF-A0A1Y3EEG2-F1
#
_cell.length_a   1.000
_cell.length_b   1.000
_cell.length_c   1.000
_cell.angle_alpha   90.00
_cell.angle_beta   90.00
_cell.angle_gamma   90.00
#
_symmetry.space_group_name_H-M   'P 1'
#
loop_
_entity.id
_entity.type
_entity.pdbx_description
1 polymer ?
#
loop_
_entity_poly.entity_id
_entity_poly.type
_entity_poly.pdbx_seq_one_letter_code
_entity_poly.pdbx_strand_id
1 'polypeptide(L)'
;MERRLWWFRHPLWQLNFLKADVLQKLEEKNLTVDRLFEMDAESIGTMIHDDGDQVLKACNHLPILNVDATVQPITSSILRITLNIIPDFEWNQELFDCS
;
A
#
# COMPACT_ATOMS: atom_id res chain seq x y z
N MET A 1 3.94 -17.96 -4.02
CA MET A 1 4.92 -17.67 -5.09
C MET A 1 5.26 -16.19 -5.02
N GLU A 2 6.53 -15.86 -4.77
CA GLU A 2 7.02 -14.49 -4.77
C GLU A 2 6.86 -13.89 -6.17
N ARG A 3 6.01 -12.88 -6.31
CA ARG A 3 5.79 -12.20 -7.59
C ARG A 3 6.95 -11.26 -7.82
N ARG A 4 7.81 -11.62 -8.79
CA ARG A 4 8.90 -10.77 -9.28
C ARG A 4 8.32 -9.57 -10.05
N LEU A 5 7.78 -8.61 -9.32
CA LEU A 5 7.50 -7.29 -9.84
C LEU A 5 8.77 -6.46 -9.73
N TRP A 6 9.05 -5.67 -10.77
CA TRP A 6 10.08 -4.66 -10.67
C TRP A 6 9.67 -3.61 -9.64
N TRP A 7 10.62 -3.08 -8.87
CA TRP A 7 10.37 -2.08 -7.82
C TRP A 7 9.66 -0.81 -8.32
N PHE A 8 9.64 -0.57 -9.63
CA PHE A 8 8.98 0.57 -10.27
C PHE A 8 7.55 0.30 -10.74
N ARG A 9 7.05 -0.94 -10.62
CA ARG A 9 5.65 -1.28 -10.96
C ARG A 9 4.72 -0.92 -9.83
N HIS A 10 3.46 -0.59 -10.16
CA HIS A 10 2.48 -0.22 -9.15
C HIS A 10 2.28 -1.38 -8.13
N PRO A 11 2.33 -1.13 -6.82
CA PRO A 11 2.27 -2.20 -5.80
C PRO A 11 0.97 -3.00 -5.86
N LEU A 12 -0.14 -2.43 -6.36
CA LEU A 12 -1.42 -3.15 -6.52
C LEU A 12 -1.38 -4.33 -7.51
N TRP A 13 -0.36 -4.43 -8.37
CA TRP A 13 -0.16 -5.62 -9.22
C TRP A 13 0.02 -6.92 -8.42
N GLN A 14 0.43 -6.82 -7.16
CA GLN A 14 0.63 -8.00 -6.31
C GLN A 14 -0.68 -8.59 -5.79
N LEU A 15 -1.74 -7.78 -5.64
CA LEU A 15 -2.96 -8.15 -4.94
C LEU A 15 -4.00 -8.86 -5.82
N ASN A 16 -3.83 -8.91 -7.15
CA ASN A 16 -4.78 -9.54 -8.09
C ASN A 16 -6.25 -9.11 -7.94
N PHE A 17 -6.50 -8.02 -7.22
CA PHE A 17 -7.82 -7.55 -6.83
C PHE A 17 -8.47 -6.65 -7.90
N LEU A 18 -7.63 -6.00 -8.71
CA LEU A 18 -8.04 -5.07 -9.77
C LEU A 18 -7.75 -5.66 -11.16
N LYS A 19 -8.53 -5.21 -12.14
CA LYS A 19 -8.30 -5.54 -13.56
C LYS A 19 -6.99 -4.92 -14.05
N ALA A 20 -6.33 -5.61 -14.99
CA ALA A 20 -5.09 -5.12 -15.59
C ALA A 20 -5.21 -3.74 -16.26
N ASP A 21 -6.37 -3.44 -16.87
CA ASP A 21 -6.65 -2.13 -17.49
C ASP A 21 -6.64 -0.99 -16.45
N VAL A 22 -7.25 -1.20 -15.28
CA VAL A 22 -7.21 -0.23 -14.18
C VAL A 22 -5.78 0.00 -13.70
N LEU A 23 -5.02 -1.08 -13.51
CA LEU A 23 -3.62 -0.99 -13.07
C LEU A 23 -2.74 -0.24 -14.07
N GLN A 24 -2.97 -0.44 -15.38
CA GLN A 24 -2.28 0.29 -16.43
C GLN A 24 -2.62 1.79 -16.40
N LYS A 25 -3.90 2.15 -16.23
CA LYS A 25 -4.33 3.56 -16.12
C LYS A 25 -3.74 4.26 -14.91
N LEU A 26 -3.60 3.56 -13.78
CA LEU A 26 -2.92 4.09 -12.59
C LEU A 26 -1.45 4.40 -12.86
N GLU A 27 -0.74 3.52 -13.56
CA GLU A 27 0.67 3.73 -13.97
C GLU A 27 0.79 4.90 -14.97
N GLU A 28 -0.05 4.95 -15.99
CA GLU A 28 -0.03 6.02 -17.01
C GLU A 28 -0.25 7.41 -16.40
N LYS A 29 -1.09 7.50 -15.36
CA LYS A 29 -1.39 8.75 -14.64
C LYS A 29 -0.44 9.04 -13.48
N ASN A 30 0.54 8.17 -13.23
CA ASN A 30 1.45 8.26 -12.08
C ASN A 30 0.69 8.44 -10.74
N LEU A 31 -0.40 7.69 -10.57
CA LEU A 31 -1.15 7.64 -9.32
C LEU A 31 -0.46 6.63 -8.40
N THR A 32 0.23 7.13 -7.38
CA THR A 32 0.86 6.30 -6.35
C THR A 32 -0.15 5.95 -5.27
N VAL A 33 0.13 4.91 -4.47
CA VAL A 33 -0.71 4.51 -3.33
C VAL A 33 -0.91 5.66 -2.34
N ASP A 34 0.16 6.40 -2.01
CA ASP A 34 0.06 7.56 -1.12
C ASP A 34 -0.90 8.62 -1.65
N ARG A 35 -0.85 8.91 -2.96
CA ARG A 35 -1.77 9.85 -3.61
C ARG A 35 -3.20 9.33 -3.60
N LEU A 36 -3.40 8.03 -3.81
CA LEU A 36 -4.73 7.43 -3.77
C LEU A 36 -5.35 7.57 -2.36
N PHE A 37 -4.56 7.46 -1.28
CA PHE A 37 -5.06 7.68 0.08
C PHE A 37 -5.44 9.13 0.40
N GLU A 38 -4.84 10.11 -0.29
CA GLU A 38 -5.18 11.53 -0.15
C GLU A 38 -6.43 11.94 -0.96
N MET A 39 -6.92 11.06 -1.82
CA MET A 39 -8.01 11.33 -2.75
C MET A 39 -9.29 10.59 -2.39
N ASP A 40 -10.42 11.17 -2.77
CA ASP A 40 -11.72 10.54 -2.65
C ASP A 40 -12.01 9.57 -3.82
N ALA A 41 -12.88 8.59 -3.56
CA ALA A 41 -13.24 7.56 -4.54
C ALA A 41 -13.81 8.14 -5.84
N GLU A 42 -14.57 9.23 -5.76
CA GLU A 42 -15.20 9.87 -6.91
C GLU A 42 -14.16 10.53 -7.83
N SER A 43 -13.19 11.27 -7.24
CA SER A 43 -12.06 11.83 -7.98
C SER A 43 -11.22 10.74 -8.64
N ILE A 44 -10.92 9.65 -7.92
CA ILE A 44 -10.16 8.51 -8.46
C ILE A 44 -10.91 7.91 -9.64
N GLY A 45 -12.20 7.60 -9.46
CA GLY A 45 -13.03 6.99 -10.49
C GLY A 45 -13.16 7.86 -11.74
N THR A 46 -13.27 9.18 -11.56
CA THR A 46 -13.28 10.15 -12.67
C THR A 46 -11.96 10.13 -13.45
N MET A 47 -10.81 10.04 -12.75
CA MET A 47 -9.51 10.02 -13.42
C MET A 47 -9.26 8.74 -14.21
N ILE A 48 -9.65 7.57 -13.68
CA ILE A 48 -9.39 6.27 -14.31
C ILE A 48 -10.57 5.78 -15.18
N HIS A 49 -11.69 6.50 -15.17
CA HIS A 49 -12.95 6.09 -15.80
C HIS A 49 -13.39 4.67 -15.41
N ASP A 50 -13.28 4.35 -14.12
CA ASP A 50 -13.61 3.06 -13.53
C ASP A 50 -14.02 3.25 -12.06
N ASP A 51 -14.28 2.16 -11.35
CA ASP A 51 -14.73 2.19 -9.95
C ASP A 51 -13.58 2.55 -8.98
N GLY A 52 -13.59 3.80 -8.49
CA GLY A 52 -12.60 4.29 -7.53
C GLY A 52 -12.70 3.66 -6.14
N ASP A 53 -13.89 3.20 -5.72
CA ASP A 53 -14.06 2.52 -4.43
C ASP A 53 -13.32 1.18 -4.42
N GLN A 54 -13.33 0.46 -5.55
CA GLN A 54 -12.56 -0.77 -5.69
C GLN A 54 -11.05 -0.52 -5.60
N VAL A 55 -10.57 0.61 -6.14
CA VAL A 55 -9.16 0.98 -6.06
C VAL A 55 -8.75 1.30 -4.63
N LEU A 56 -9.55 2.07 -3.89
CA LEU A 56 -9.28 2.37 -2.48
C LEU A 56 -9.29 1.10 -1.61
N LYS A 57 -10.27 0.21 -1.81
CA LYS A 57 -10.30 -1.10 -1.13
C LYS A 57 -9.05 -1.92 -1.42
N ALA A 58 -8.59 -1.93 -2.67
CA ALA A 58 -7.35 -2.60 -3.03
C ALA A 58 -6.13 -2.00 -2.29
N CYS A 59 -6.10 -0.67 -2.12
CA CYS A 59 -5.04 0.01 -1.37
C CYS A 59 -5.06 -0.36 0.11
N ASN A 60 -6.25 -0.42 0.74
CA ASN A 60 -6.40 -0.82 2.15
C ASN A 60 -5.91 -2.25 2.43
N HIS A 61 -5.88 -3.14 1.44
CA HIS A 61 -5.36 -4.49 1.58
C HIS A 61 -3.85 -4.61 1.37
N LEU A 62 -3.16 -3.53 0.97
CA LEU A 62 -1.69 -3.54 0.92
C LEU A 62 -1.13 -3.58 2.34
N PRO A 63 -0.12 -4.41 2.65
CA PRO A 63 0.45 -4.52 3.99
C PRO A 63 1.29 -3.29 4.32
N ILE A 64 0.63 -2.19 4.68
CA ILE A 64 1.24 -0.92 5.06
C ILE A 64 1.38 -0.87 6.59
N LEU A 65 2.52 -0.38 7.06
CA LEU A 65 2.84 -0.29 8.48
C LEU A 65 3.22 1.15 8.81
N ASN A 66 2.57 1.71 9.83
CA ASN A 66 3.00 2.95 10.46
C ASN A 66 4.05 2.61 11.52
N VAL A 67 5.23 3.23 11.42
CA VAL A 67 6.36 2.98 12.32
C VAL A 67 6.77 4.26 13.00
N ASP A 68 6.58 4.32 14.31
CA ASP A 68 7.11 5.38 15.14
C ASP A 68 8.39 4.89 15.84
N ALA A 69 9.41 5.74 15.88
CA ALA A 69 10.67 5.42 16.53
C ALA A 69 11.01 6.47 17.59
N THR A 70 11.43 6.00 18.76
CA THR A 70 12.03 6.87 19.79
C THR A 70 13.46 6.43 20.04
N VAL A 71 14.37 7.40 20.05
CA VAL A 71 15.80 7.18 20.23
C VAL A 71 16.22 7.78 21.56
N GLN A 72 16.87 6.99 22.40
CA GLN A 72 17.34 7.38 23.72
C GLN A 72 18.81 7.02 23.89
N PRO A 73 19.72 8.00 24.07
CA PRO A 73 21.09 7.69 24.42
C PRO A 73 21.17 7.12 25.84
N ILE A 74 21.86 6.00 25.99
CA ILE A 74 22.10 5.34 27.28
C ILE A 74 23.50 5.70 27.78
N THR A 75 24.48 5.69 26.88
CA THR A 75 25.86 6.15 27.11
C THR A 75 26.37 6.85 25.86
N SER A 76 27.61 7.35 25.88
CA SER A 76 28.26 7.96 24.71
C SER A 76 28.44 7.02 23.50
N SER A 77 28.32 5.70 23.71
CA SER A 77 28.46 4.69 22.65
C SER A 77 27.23 3.78 22.48
N ILE A 78 26.18 3.96 23.29
CA ILE A 78 25.00 3.09 23.28
C ILE A 78 23.74 3.93 23.12
N LEU A 79 22.96 3.60 22.09
CA LEU A 79 21.61 4.11 21.86
C LEU A 79 20.59 2.99 22.04
N ARG A 80 19.47 3.32 22.70
CA ARG A 80 18.26 2.51 22.71
C ARG A 80 17.30 3.07 21.67
N ILE A 81 16.82 2.21 20.78
CA ILE A 81 15.79 2.54 19.81
C ILE A 81 14.55 1.72 20.18
N THR A 82 13.44 2.39 20.44
CA THR A 82 12.14 1.75 20.65
C THR A 82 11.29 2.03 19.43
N LEU A 83 10.89 0.96 18.73
CA LEU A 83 9.99 1.01 17.57
C LEU A 83 8.58 0.64 18.00
N ASN A 84 7.61 1.48 17.66
CA ASN A 84 6.18 1.16 17.72
C ASN A 84 5.75 0.87 16.28
N ILE A 85 5.34 -0.37 16.02
CA ILE A 85 4.90 -0.82 14.70
C ILE A 85 3.38 -1.00 14.77
N ILE A 86 2.66 -0.24 13.96
CA ILE A 86 1.20 -0.22 13.92
C ILE A 86 0.78 -0.70 12.53
N PRO A 87 0.02 -1.81 12.43
CA PRO A 87 -0.52 -2.23 11.14
C PRO A 87 -1.59 -1.23 10.68
N ASP A 88 -1.44 -0.72 9.45
CA ASP A 88 -2.37 0.21 8.81
C ASP A 88 -2.91 -0.39 7.52
N PHE A 89 -3.53 -1.56 7.66
CA PHE A 89 -4.11 -2.30 6.56
C PHE A 89 -5.18 -3.27 7.04
N GLU A 90 -6.10 -3.60 6.14
CA GLU A 90 -7.15 -4.59 6.37
C GLU A 90 -6.66 -5.97 5.90
N TRP A 91 -6.58 -6.92 6.84
CA TRP A 91 -6.20 -8.29 6.52
C TRP A 91 -7.30 -8.99 5.71
N ASN A 92 -6.98 -9.40 4.49
CA ASN A 92 -7.84 -10.25 3.68
C ASN A 92 -7.39 -11.72 3.78
N GLN A 93 -8.16 -12.55 4.50
CA GLN A 93 -7.81 -13.96 4.74
C GLN A 93 -7.67 -14.77 3.45
N GLU A 94 -8.44 -14.47 2.40
CA GLU A 94 -8.38 -15.19 1.13
C GLU A 94 -7.14 -14.84 0.29
N LEU A 95 -6.57 -13.65 0.49
CA LEU A 95 -5.37 -13.20 -0.24
C LEU A 95 -4.06 -13.65 0.42
N PHE A 96 -4.06 -13.83 1.74
CA PHE A 96 -2.84 -14.02 2.53
C PHE A 96 -2.76 -15.37 3.26
N ASP A 97 -3.64 -16.32 2.93
CA ASP A 97 -3.71 -17.60 3.64
C ASP A 97 -2.40 -18.42 3.51
N CYS A 98 -1.87 -18.80 4.66
CA CYS A 98 -0.78 -19.77 4.81
C CYS A 98 -1.38 -21.16 5.03
N SER A 99 -1.70 -21.87 3.94
CA SER A 99 -1.92 -23.32 3.95
C SER A 99 -0.70 -24.05 3.40
#